data_AF-A0ABD1M883-F1
#
_entry.id   AF-A0ABD1M883-F1
#
_cell.length_a   1.000
_cell.length_b   1.000
_cell.length_c   1.000
_cell.angle_alpha   90.00
_cell.angle_beta   90.00
_cell.angle_gamma   90.00
#
_symmetry.space_group_name_H-M   'P 1'
#
loop_
_entity.id
_entity.type
_entity.pdbx_description
1 polymer ?
#
loop_
_entity_poly.entity_id
_entity_poly.type
_entity_poly.pdbx_seq_one_letter_code
_entity_poly.pdbx_strand_id
1 'polypeptide(L)'
;MSMHDLFDAIAHVISHHSSTSSPAAVQSASATLHSLLSSVDDYRPLVDSKCKIVYALVDILHSHSSSPPRTIKDTLKSLFAIALHPLNRPSMINLIVVPAHFSLVVKDGRVSIVEDSTTVIAQVAACNDAVLADPLNLSTASSMRTKENVVSALLNLVRSSGEDVVTFDALDRIVVQISEEWLLPESIASRLPSLIECAPCGNPDPILKDGHKDTAI
;
A
#
# COMPACT_ATOMS: atom_id res chain seq x y z
N MET A 1 -6.73 18.43 26.15
CA MET A 1 -7.11 17.72 24.90
C MET A 1 -6.23 16.50 24.81
N SER A 2 -6.81 15.30 24.75
CA SER A 2 -6.04 14.07 24.58
C SER A 2 -5.62 13.90 23.11
N MET A 3 -4.64 13.03 22.85
CA MET A 3 -4.26 12.68 21.47
C MET A 3 -5.41 12.02 20.70
N HIS A 4 -6.27 11.27 21.39
CA HIS A 4 -7.49 10.73 20.80
C HIS A 4 -8.43 11.84 20.36
N ASP A 5 -8.70 12.84 21.20
CA ASP A 5 -9.57 13.97 20.84
C ASP A 5 -9.01 14.75 19.64
N LEU A 6 -7.69 14.93 19.59
CA LEU A 6 -7.03 15.57 18.45
C LEU A 6 -7.22 14.77 17.16
N PHE A 7 -7.04 13.46 17.20
CA PHE A 7 -7.27 12.59 16.04
C PHE A 7 -8.74 12.56 15.62
N ASP A 8 -9.69 12.67 16.57
CA ASP A 8 -11.12 12.80 16.23
C ASP A 8 -11.43 14.14 15.57
N ALA A 9 -10.82 15.24 16.03
CA ALA A 9 -10.97 16.55 15.41
C ALA A 9 -10.37 16.56 13.99
N ILE A 10 -9.19 15.95 13.80
CA ILE A 10 -8.57 15.79 12.47
C ILE A 10 -9.47 14.93 11.57
N ALA A 11 -9.95 13.78 12.07
CA ALA A 11 -10.87 12.92 11.34
C ALA A 11 -12.10 13.69 10.89
N HIS A 12 -12.70 14.47 11.79
CA HIS A 12 -13.88 15.27 11.51
C HIS A 12 -13.61 16.28 10.38
N VAL A 13 -12.51 17.02 10.43
CA VAL A 13 -12.16 18.01 9.38
C VAL A 13 -11.98 17.32 8.03
N ILE A 14 -11.23 16.21 7.99
CA ILE A 14 -10.95 15.48 6.74
C ILE A 14 -12.23 14.83 6.19
N SER A 15 -13.09 14.24 7.02
CA SER A 15 -14.35 13.62 6.60
C SER A 15 -15.35 14.61 5.98
N HIS A 16 -15.22 15.90 6.26
CA HIS A 16 -16.09 16.94 5.69
C HIS A 16 -15.42 17.73 4.55
N HIS A 17 -14.37 17.17 3.93
CA HIS A 17 -13.62 17.82 2.84
C HIS A 17 -14.49 18.28 1.66
N SER A 18 -15.58 17.57 1.37
CA SER A 18 -16.50 17.83 0.26
C SER A 18 -17.73 18.65 0.64
N SER A 19 -17.88 19.04 1.91
CA SER A 19 -19.08 19.74 2.41
C SER A 19 -18.75 21.04 3.13
N THR A 20 -18.23 20.96 4.36
CA THR A 20 -18.11 22.11 5.27
C THR A 20 -16.67 22.54 5.55
N SER A 21 -15.71 21.64 5.36
CA SER A 21 -14.29 21.96 5.55
C SER A 21 -13.72 22.67 4.32
N SER A 22 -13.01 23.76 4.53
CA SER A 22 -12.28 24.41 3.44
C SER A 22 -11.07 23.57 2.99
N PRO A 23 -10.63 23.67 1.73
CA PRO A 23 -9.45 22.92 1.26
C PRO A 23 -8.18 23.21 2.06
N ALA A 24 -8.02 24.43 2.56
CA ALA A 24 -6.90 24.82 3.43
C ALA A 24 -6.96 24.13 4.80
N ALA A 25 -8.16 23.96 5.37
CA ALA A 25 -8.35 23.23 6.62
C ALA A 25 -8.04 21.74 6.44
N VAL A 26 -8.52 21.12 5.36
CA VAL A 26 -8.21 19.72 5.02
C VAL A 26 -6.72 19.53 4.81
N GLN A 27 -6.07 20.40 4.04
CA GLN A 27 -4.63 20.38 3.83
C GLN A 27 -3.86 20.46 5.15
N SER A 28 -4.24 21.40 6.03
CA SER A 28 -3.59 21.59 7.32
C SER A 28 -3.80 20.40 8.25
N ALA A 29 -5.00 19.81 8.25
CA ALA A 29 -5.33 18.62 9.03
C ALA A 29 -4.52 17.40 8.56
N SER A 30 -4.46 17.15 7.25
CA SER A 30 -3.63 16.08 6.67
C SER A 30 -2.14 16.31 6.95
N ALA A 31 -1.62 17.52 6.74
CA ALA A 31 -0.22 17.82 7.05
C ALA A 31 0.11 17.63 8.54
N THR A 32 -0.82 18.00 9.43
CA THR A 32 -0.67 17.80 10.88
C THR A 32 -0.66 16.31 11.23
N LEU A 33 -1.58 15.54 10.65
CA LEU A 33 -1.63 14.09 10.83
C LEU A 33 -0.32 13.42 10.40
N HIS A 34 0.16 13.73 9.19
CA HIS A 34 1.47 13.26 8.71
C HIS A 34 2.59 13.63 9.70
N SER A 35 2.68 14.89 10.12
CA SER A 35 3.73 15.33 11.04
C SER A 35 3.68 14.59 12.38
N LEU A 36 2.50 14.36 12.95
CA LEU A 36 2.35 13.63 14.21
C LEU A 36 2.80 12.16 14.07
N LEU A 37 2.36 11.48 13.02
CA LEU A 37 2.68 10.06 12.77
C LEU A 37 4.13 9.83 12.33
N SER A 38 4.76 10.84 11.74
CA SER A 38 6.16 10.80 11.32
C SER A 38 7.13 11.18 12.45
N SER A 39 6.69 11.98 13.44
CA SER A 39 7.55 12.44 14.54
C SER A 39 7.50 11.56 15.78
N VAL A 40 6.39 10.86 16.01
CA VAL A 40 6.18 10.03 17.21
C VAL A 40 5.60 8.68 16.81
N ASP A 41 6.43 7.64 16.87
CA ASP A 41 6.06 6.28 16.46
C ASP A 41 4.89 5.71 17.29
N ASP A 42 4.80 6.08 18.58
CA ASP A 42 3.75 5.65 19.50
C ASP A 42 2.35 6.14 19.12
N TYR A 43 2.23 7.12 18.22
CA TYR A 43 0.94 7.60 17.74
C TYR A 43 0.36 6.78 16.59
N ARG A 44 1.18 5.96 15.90
CA ARG A 44 0.71 5.19 14.74
C ARG A 44 -0.29 4.09 15.07
N PRO A 45 -0.16 3.34 16.19
CA PRO A 45 -1.19 2.38 16.62
C PRO A 45 -2.54 3.05 16.92
N LEU A 46 -2.55 4.33 17.28
CA LEU A 46 -3.80 5.05 17.62
C LEU A 46 -4.71 5.27 16.40
N VAL A 47 -4.15 5.23 15.18
CA VAL A 47 -4.91 5.37 13.94
C VAL A 47 -5.71 4.10 13.62
N ASP A 48 -5.23 2.92 14.01
CA ASP A 48 -5.89 1.63 13.77
C ASP A 48 -7.29 1.59 14.40
N SER A 49 -7.44 2.23 15.57
CA SER A 49 -8.74 2.38 16.25
C SER A 49 -9.76 3.26 15.49
N LYS A 50 -9.34 3.96 14.43
CA LYS A 50 -10.13 4.99 13.73
C LYS A 50 -10.06 4.83 12.21
N CYS A 51 -10.61 3.74 11.68
CA CYS A 51 -10.79 3.52 10.23
C CYS A 51 -11.38 4.73 9.47
N LYS A 52 -12.15 5.59 10.15
CA LYS A 52 -12.73 6.82 9.60
C LYS A 52 -11.70 7.77 8.97
N ILE A 53 -10.51 7.90 9.55
CA ILE A 53 -9.45 8.78 9.01
C ILE A 53 -8.97 8.24 7.67
N VAL A 54 -8.68 6.95 7.60
CA VAL A 54 -8.21 6.28 6.37
C VAL A 54 -9.29 6.38 5.29
N TYR A 55 -10.55 6.09 5.61
CA TYR A 55 -11.67 6.25 4.67
C TYR A 55 -11.77 7.68 4.12
N ALA A 56 -11.70 8.69 4.99
CA ALA A 56 -11.81 10.08 4.58
C ALA A 56 -10.64 10.52 3.68
N LEU A 57 -9.42 10.05 3.97
CA LEU A 57 -8.25 10.28 3.12
C LEU A 57 -8.41 9.60 1.76
N VAL A 58 -8.94 8.36 1.70
CA VAL A 58 -9.22 7.65 0.44
C VAL A 58 -10.31 8.35 -0.38
N ASP A 59 -11.33 8.91 0.28
CA ASP A 59 -12.41 9.64 -0.37
C ASP A 59 -11.91 10.93 -1.06
N ILE A 60 -10.93 11.62 -0.45
CA ILE A 60 -10.23 12.75 -1.09
C ILE A 60 -9.53 12.30 -2.39
N LEU A 61 -8.89 11.12 -2.39
CA LEU A 61 -8.24 10.60 -3.60
C LEU A 61 -9.25 10.20 -4.68
N HIS A 62 -10.42 9.67 -4.32
CA HIS A 62 -11.51 9.47 -5.27
C HIS A 62 -11.96 10.80 -5.89
N SER A 63 -12.00 11.85 -5.08
CA SER A 63 -12.38 13.21 -5.47
C SER A 63 -11.22 14.05 -6.06
N HIS A 64 -10.14 13.40 -6.53
CA HIS A 64 -8.91 14.06 -7.01
C HIS A 64 -9.13 15.11 -8.09
N SER A 65 -10.12 14.93 -8.98
CA SER A 65 -10.41 15.91 -10.05
C SER A 65 -10.92 17.25 -9.50
N SER A 66 -11.54 17.24 -8.31
CA SER A 66 -12.07 18.42 -7.63
C SER A 66 -11.17 18.92 -6.49
N SER A 67 -10.19 18.12 -6.08
CA SER A 67 -9.30 18.42 -4.96
C SER A 67 -8.07 19.21 -5.41
N PRO A 68 -7.66 20.25 -4.66
CA PRO A 68 -6.41 20.94 -4.97
C PRO A 68 -5.22 19.98 -4.93
N PRO A 69 -4.22 20.12 -5.84
CA PRO A 69 -3.07 19.23 -5.90
C PRO A 69 -2.34 19.09 -4.56
N ARG A 70 -2.25 20.17 -3.79
CA ARG A 70 -1.58 20.17 -2.49
C ARG A 70 -2.32 19.31 -1.46
N THR A 71 -3.65 19.34 -1.46
CA THR A 71 -4.49 18.50 -0.60
C THR A 71 -4.28 17.02 -0.92
N ILE A 72 -4.17 16.65 -2.20
CA ILE A 72 -3.85 15.29 -2.64
C ILE A 72 -2.47 14.88 -2.10
N LYS A 73 -1.44 15.72 -2.27
CA LYS A 73 -0.09 15.44 -1.76
C LYS A 73 -0.04 15.23 -0.26
N ASP A 74 -0.66 16.13 0.52
CA ASP A 74 -0.65 16.01 1.98
C ASP A 74 -1.48 14.80 2.46
N THR A 75 -2.51 14.42 1.70
CA THR A 75 -3.28 13.17 1.90
C THR A 75 -2.42 11.93 1.67
N LEU A 76 -1.69 11.86 0.54
CA LEU A 76 -0.77 10.76 0.23
C LEU A 76 0.32 10.61 1.29
N LYS A 77 0.90 11.72 1.74
CA LYS A 77 1.89 11.72 2.84
C LYS A 77 1.30 11.17 4.13
N SER A 78 0.06 11.54 4.46
CA SER A 78 -0.63 11.02 5.65
C SER A 78 -0.84 9.51 5.56
N LEU A 79 -1.31 9.01 4.41
CA LEU A 79 -1.50 7.58 4.17
C LEU A 79 -0.18 6.80 4.25
N PHE A 80 0.90 7.35 3.71
CA PHE A 80 2.23 6.76 3.86
C PHE A 80 2.62 6.64 5.33
N ALA A 81 2.46 7.71 6.12
CA ALA A 81 2.80 7.70 7.55
C ALA A 81 1.94 6.71 8.37
N ILE A 82 0.67 6.52 8.00
CA ILE A 82 -0.19 5.49 8.60
C ILE A 82 0.34 4.09 8.29
N ALA A 83 0.75 3.84 7.03
CA ALA A 83 1.29 2.57 6.56
C ALA A 83 2.69 2.24 7.13
N LEU A 84 3.35 3.18 7.81
CA LEU A 84 4.59 2.89 8.52
C LEU A 84 4.37 1.89 9.66
N HIS A 85 3.18 1.88 10.28
CA HIS A 85 2.83 0.88 11.29
C HIS A 85 2.33 -0.42 10.63
N PRO A 86 3.01 -1.57 10.82
CA PRO A 86 2.67 -2.80 10.13
C PRO A 86 1.22 -3.26 10.34
N LEU A 87 0.68 -3.10 11.55
CA LEU A 87 -0.69 -3.54 11.87
C LEU A 87 -1.78 -2.72 11.16
N ASN A 88 -1.47 -1.50 10.69
CA ASN A 88 -2.42 -0.68 9.92
C ASN A 88 -2.55 -1.17 8.47
N ARG A 89 -1.55 -1.87 7.92
CA ARG A 89 -1.49 -2.20 6.49
C ARG A 89 -2.59 -3.19 6.05
N PRO A 90 -2.90 -4.28 6.78
CA PRO A 90 -4.04 -5.14 6.46
C PRO A 90 -5.37 -4.35 6.42
N SER A 91 -5.59 -3.50 7.42
CA SER A 91 -6.76 -2.61 7.47
C SER A 91 -6.81 -1.72 6.22
N MET A 92 -5.71 -1.07 5.84
CA MET A 92 -5.64 -0.23 4.64
C MET A 92 -5.95 -0.98 3.33
N ILE A 93 -5.52 -2.24 3.19
CA ILE A 93 -5.82 -3.08 2.02
C ILE A 93 -7.34 -3.31 1.92
N ASN A 94 -7.97 -3.71 3.03
CA ASN A 94 -9.41 -3.93 3.11
C ASN A 94 -10.23 -2.66 2.86
N LEU A 95 -9.65 -1.49 3.15
CA LEU A 95 -10.27 -0.17 2.99
C LEU A 95 -10.17 0.41 1.57
N ILE A 96 -9.85 -0.41 0.57
CA ILE A 96 -9.81 -0.02 -0.85
C ILE A 96 -8.76 1.08 -1.11
N VAL A 97 -7.74 1.20 -0.25
CA VAL A 97 -6.61 2.12 -0.48
C VAL A 97 -5.96 1.78 -1.82
N VAL A 98 -5.75 0.49 -2.09
CA VAL A 98 -5.10 0.03 -3.32
C VAL A 98 -5.90 0.43 -4.58
N PRO A 99 -7.19 0.05 -4.79
CA PRO A 99 -7.91 0.46 -6.00
C PRO A 99 -8.05 1.98 -6.18
N ALA A 100 -8.16 2.76 -5.09
CA ALA A 100 -8.20 4.21 -5.17
C ALA A 100 -6.87 4.81 -5.70
N HIS A 101 -5.74 4.25 -5.29
CA HIS A 101 -4.42 4.69 -5.77
C HIS A 101 -4.18 4.28 -7.23
N PHE A 102 -4.66 3.10 -7.65
CA PHE A 102 -4.63 2.71 -9.05
C PHE A 102 -5.45 3.68 -9.92
N SER A 103 -6.67 4.03 -9.50
CA SER A 103 -7.47 5.03 -10.22
C SER A 103 -6.75 6.39 -10.28
N LEU A 104 -6.07 6.80 -9.20
CA LEU A 104 -5.32 8.05 -9.16
C LEU A 104 -4.11 8.02 -10.11
N VAL A 105 -3.33 6.92 -10.09
CA VAL A 105 -2.16 6.74 -10.95
C VAL A 105 -2.55 6.80 -12.43
N VAL A 106 -3.66 6.17 -12.80
CA VAL A 106 -4.14 6.11 -14.19
C VAL A 106 -4.75 7.45 -14.64
N LYS A 107 -5.49 8.15 -13.78
CA LYS A 107 -6.32 9.30 -14.19
C LYS A 107 -5.69 10.68 -13.96
N ASP A 108 -4.77 10.82 -13.01
CA ASP A 108 -4.25 12.13 -12.61
C ASP A 108 -3.17 12.66 -13.56
N GLY A 109 -2.29 11.78 -14.04
CA GLY A 109 -1.23 12.09 -15.01
C GLY A 109 -0.09 12.99 -14.50
N ARG A 110 -0.22 13.64 -13.34
CA ARG A 110 0.85 14.49 -12.77
C ARG A 110 1.92 13.61 -12.14
N VAL A 111 3.13 13.62 -12.71
CA VAL A 111 4.28 12.78 -12.30
C VAL A 111 4.50 12.77 -10.78
N SER A 112 4.51 13.94 -10.13
CA SER A 112 4.77 14.00 -8.67
C SER A 112 3.69 13.35 -7.79
N ILE A 113 2.44 13.27 -8.27
CA ILE A 113 1.34 12.62 -7.55
C ILE A 113 1.39 11.11 -7.79
N VAL A 114 1.74 10.70 -9.02
CA VAL A 114 1.96 9.29 -9.37
C VAL A 114 3.11 8.70 -8.55
N GLU A 115 4.21 9.43 -8.39
CA GLU A 115 5.35 9.03 -7.56
C GLU A 115 4.96 8.87 -6.08
N ASP A 116 4.28 9.86 -5.50
CA ASP A 116 3.82 9.80 -4.10
C ASP A 116 2.82 8.63 -3.91
N SER A 117 1.90 8.42 -4.87
CA SER A 117 0.91 7.34 -4.83
C SER A 117 1.53 5.95 -4.91
N THR A 118 2.47 5.74 -5.83
CA THR A 118 3.19 4.46 -5.95
C THR A 118 4.08 4.17 -4.74
N THR A 119 4.60 5.20 -4.09
CA THR A 119 5.33 5.05 -2.80
C THR A 119 4.40 4.50 -1.71
N VAL A 120 3.17 5.00 -1.61
CA VAL A 120 2.16 4.48 -0.66
C VAL A 120 1.82 3.02 -0.97
N ILE A 121 1.61 2.68 -2.25
CA ILE A 121 1.33 1.30 -2.65
C ILE A 121 2.48 0.36 -2.25
N ALA A 122 3.73 0.74 -2.52
CA ALA A 122 4.89 -0.05 -2.16
C ALA A 122 4.99 -0.30 -0.64
N GLN A 123 4.66 0.72 0.14
CA GLN A 123 4.66 0.66 1.60
C GLN A 123 3.54 -0.24 2.14
N VAL A 124 2.33 -0.17 1.57
CA VAL A 124 1.21 -1.03 1.96
C VAL A 124 1.45 -2.48 1.55
N ALA A 125 2.05 -2.70 0.37
CA ALA A 125 2.43 -4.01 -0.14
C ALA A 125 3.48 -4.73 0.73
N ALA A 126 4.22 -4.01 1.59
CA ALA A 126 5.06 -4.58 2.64
C ALA A 126 4.27 -5.27 3.78
N CYS A 127 2.99 -5.57 3.56
CA CYS A 127 2.14 -6.35 4.45
C CYS A 127 2.18 -7.82 4.02
N ASN A 128 2.35 -8.74 4.97
CA ASN A 128 2.47 -10.17 4.71
C ASN A 128 1.20 -10.77 4.05
N ASP A 129 0.04 -10.16 4.23
CA ASP A 129 -1.22 -10.64 3.63
C ASP A 129 -1.66 -9.83 2.39
N ALA A 130 -0.78 -9.01 1.82
CA ALA A 130 -1.13 -8.20 0.66
C ALA A 130 -1.22 -9.05 -0.61
N VAL A 131 -2.40 -9.08 -1.22
CA VAL A 131 -2.62 -9.62 -2.58
C VAL A 131 -3.00 -8.46 -3.50
N LEU A 132 -2.15 -8.13 -4.47
CA LEU A 132 -2.52 -7.22 -5.57
C LEU A 132 -3.11 -8.07 -6.71
N ALA A 133 -4.43 -7.98 -6.92
CA ALA A 133 -5.16 -8.77 -7.92
C ALA A 133 -4.92 -8.32 -9.38
N ASP A 134 -4.46 -7.09 -9.59
CA ASP A 134 -4.07 -6.58 -10.91
C ASP A 134 -2.72 -5.85 -10.74
N PRO A 135 -1.62 -6.40 -11.27
CA PRO A 135 -0.34 -5.75 -11.18
C PRO A 135 -0.39 -4.40 -11.89
N LEU A 136 0.07 -3.36 -11.21
CA LEU A 136 0.22 -2.00 -11.74
C LEU A 136 0.57 -2.04 -13.22
N ASN A 137 -0.32 -1.51 -14.08
CA ASN A 137 -0.04 -1.42 -15.51
C ASN A 137 1.18 -0.49 -15.71
N LEU A 138 2.35 -1.11 -15.85
CA LEU A 138 3.67 -0.50 -15.83
C LEU A 138 3.93 0.43 -17.02
N SER A 139 3.12 0.33 -18.07
CA SER A 139 3.17 1.22 -19.24
C SER A 139 2.94 2.70 -18.89
N THR A 140 2.39 3.01 -17.71
CA THR A 140 2.15 4.40 -17.26
C THR A 140 3.27 4.95 -16.36
N ALA A 141 4.23 4.13 -15.92
CA ALA A 141 5.27 4.56 -14.98
C ALA A 141 6.42 5.27 -15.71
N SER A 142 6.24 6.58 -15.87
CA SER A 142 7.07 7.46 -16.70
C SER A 142 8.38 7.92 -16.05
N SER A 143 8.52 7.81 -14.72
CA SER A 143 9.71 8.27 -13.99
C SER A 143 10.44 7.15 -13.27
N MET A 144 11.78 7.22 -13.22
CA MET A 144 12.65 6.26 -12.51
C MET A 144 12.22 6.00 -11.06
N ARG A 145 11.69 7.02 -10.36
CA ARG A 145 11.22 6.88 -8.97
C ARG A 145 9.94 6.04 -8.89
N THR A 146 8.99 6.29 -9.80
CA THR A 146 7.82 5.41 -9.96
C THR A 146 8.25 3.99 -10.24
N LYS A 147 9.33 3.82 -11.03
CA LYS A 147 9.88 2.51 -11.37
C LYS A 147 10.34 1.72 -10.14
N GLU A 148 11.19 2.32 -9.33
CA GLU A 148 11.72 1.73 -8.11
C GLU A 148 10.63 1.39 -7.09
N ASN A 149 9.61 2.24 -6.97
CA ASN A 149 8.47 2.00 -6.10
C ASN A 149 7.66 0.79 -6.53
N VAL A 150 7.38 0.65 -7.83
CA VAL A 150 6.65 -0.52 -8.35
C VAL A 150 7.44 -1.80 -8.10
N VAL A 151 8.75 -1.81 -8.41
CA VAL A 151 9.63 -2.95 -8.13
C VAL A 151 9.63 -3.30 -6.63
N SER A 152 9.66 -2.29 -5.77
CA SER A 152 9.60 -2.48 -4.31
C SER A 152 8.27 -3.09 -3.87
N ALA A 153 7.15 -2.62 -4.42
CA ALA A 153 5.83 -3.20 -4.16
C ALA A 153 5.78 -4.68 -4.54
N LEU A 154 6.25 -5.02 -5.74
CA LEU A 154 6.28 -6.39 -6.25
C LEU A 154 7.15 -7.30 -5.40
N LEU A 155 8.36 -6.86 -5.07
CA LEU A 155 9.26 -7.62 -4.23
C LEU A 155 8.68 -7.87 -2.83
N ASN A 156 7.95 -6.89 -2.29
CA ASN A 156 7.27 -7.03 -1.02
C ASN A 156 6.14 -8.07 -1.13
N LEU A 157 5.35 -8.07 -2.20
CA LEU A 157 4.30 -9.08 -2.42
C LEU A 157 4.85 -10.49 -2.54
N VAL A 158 5.94 -10.67 -3.30
CA VAL A 158 6.61 -11.98 -3.45
C VAL A 158 7.11 -12.52 -2.11
N ARG A 159 7.59 -11.63 -1.22
CA ARG A 159 8.03 -12.01 0.13
C ARG A 159 6.88 -12.30 1.08
N SER A 160 5.76 -11.63 0.85
CA SER A 160 4.55 -11.72 1.67
C SER A 160 3.70 -12.94 1.34
N SER A 161 3.63 -13.35 0.06
CA SER A 161 2.92 -14.56 -0.34
C SER A 161 3.59 -15.79 0.28
N GLY A 162 2.99 -16.34 1.34
CA GLY A 162 3.01 -17.78 1.56
C GLY A 162 2.39 -18.52 0.36
N GLU A 163 2.34 -19.85 0.40
CA GLU A 163 1.98 -20.75 -0.71
C GLU A 163 0.72 -20.38 -1.53
N ASP A 164 -0.14 -19.49 -1.05
CA ASP A 164 -1.28 -18.94 -1.78
C ASP A 164 -0.97 -17.69 -2.60
N VAL A 165 -0.75 -17.94 -3.89
CA VAL A 165 -1.25 -17.18 -5.05
C VAL A 165 -0.89 -15.68 -5.10
N VAL A 166 0.35 -15.41 -5.48
CA VAL A 166 0.55 -14.61 -6.69
C VAL A 166 0.58 -15.60 -7.84
N THR A 167 -0.36 -15.56 -8.78
CA THR A 167 -0.27 -16.47 -9.93
C THR A 167 1.06 -16.20 -10.62
N PHE A 168 1.89 -17.24 -10.76
CA PHE A 168 3.18 -17.15 -11.44
C PHE A 168 3.06 -16.45 -12.80
N ASP A 169 1.91 -16.62 -13.48
CA ASP A 169 1.54 -15.90 -14.71
C ASP A 169 1.54 -14.37 -14.59
N ALA A 170 1.09 -13.81 -13.46
CA ALA A 170 1.10 -12.37 -13.23
C ALA A 170 2.53 -11.88 -12.99
N LEU A 171 3.33 -12.58 -12.18
CA LEU A 171 4.74 -12.26 -11.94
C LEU A 171 5.59 -12.39 -13.21
N ASP A 172 5.39 -13.44 -14.00
CA ASP A 172 6.11 -13.67 -15.25
C ASP A 172 5.82 -12.57 -16.27
N ARG A 173 4.55 -12.17 -16.43
CA ARG A 173 4.16 -11.03 -17.27
C ARG A 173 4.76 -9.70 -16.81
N ILE A 174 4.82 -9.47 -15.50
CA ILE A 174 5.44 -8.27 -14.92
C ILE A 174 6.96 -8.28 -15.13
N VAL A 175 7.63 -9.41 -14.92
CA VAL A 175 9.08 -9.55 -15.11
C VAL A 175 9.44 -9.37 -16.58
N VAL A 176 8.67 -9.95 -17.49
CA VAL A 176 8.81 -9.75 -18.94
C VAL A 176 8.61 -8.28 -19.29
N GLN A 177 7.56 -7.62 -18.78
CA GLN A 177 7.30 -6.21 -19.08
C GLN A 177 8.35 -5.26 -18.49
N ILE A 178 8.84 -5.53 -17.27
CA ILE A 178 9.96 -4.81 -16.66
C ILE A 178 11.26 -5.02 -17.45
N SER A 179 11.48 -6.23 -17.98
CA SER A 179 12.70 -6.56 -18.74
C SER A 179 12.70 -5.96 -20.15
N GLU A 180 11.55 -5.97 -20.84
CA GLU A 180 11.44 -5.48 -22.22
C GLU A 180 11.31 -3.95 -22.31
N GLU A 181 10.60 -3.31 -21.38
CA GLU A 181 10.19 -1.91 -21.54
C GLU A 181 11.14 -0.93 -20.81
N TRP A 182 11.91 -1.39 -19.79
CA TRP A 182 12.50 -0.49 -18.80
C TRP A 182 14.02 -0.34 -18.81
N LEU A 183 14.78 -1.09 -19.61
CA LEU A 183 16.24 -1.02 -19.66
C LEU A 183 16.85 -0.92 -18.25
N LEU A 184 16.37 -1.78 -17.33
CA LEU A 184 16.92 -1.80 -15.98
C LEU A 184 18.43 -2.08 -16.04
N PRO A 185 19.24 -1.48 -15.15
CA PRO A 185 20.63 -1.87 -15.00
C PRO A 185 20.71 -3.40 -14.77
N GLU A 186 21.63 -4.09 -15.47
CA GLU A 186 21.79 -5.56 -15.39
C GLU A 186 21.86 -6.09 -13.95
N SER A 187 22.33 -5.29 -12.99
CA SER A 187 22.41 -5.68 -11.58
C SER A 187 21.05 -5.86 -10.89
N ILE A 188 19.99 -5.20 -11.37
CA ILE A 188 18.62 -5.35 -10.84
C ILE A 188 17.90 -6.45 -11.62
N ALA A 189 18.04 -6.47 -12.95
CA ALA A 189 17.46 -7.48 -13.83
C ALA A 189 17.94 -8.90 -13.48
N SER A 190 19.24 -9.08 -13.21
CA SER A 190 19.83 -10.38 -12.83
C SER A 190 19.42 -10.89 -11.44
N ARG A 191 18.92 -10.00 -10.56
CA ARG A 191 18.50 -10.35 -9.20
C ARG A 191 17.02 -10.69 -9.09
N LEU A 192 16.20 -10.29 -10.07
CA LEU A 192 14.77 -10.58 -10.09
C LEU A 192 14.45 -12.08 -10.10
N PRO A 193 15.07 -12.93 -10.94
CA PRO A 193 14.82 -14.38 -10.94
C PRO A 193 15.23 -15.07 -9.64
N SER A 194 16.39 -14.70 -9.08
CA SER A 194 16.89 -15.29 -7.84
C SER A 194 16.10 -14.87 -6.59
N LEU A 195 15.50 -13.67 -6.59
CA LEU A 195 14.59 -13.23 -5.53
C LEU A 195 13.24 -13.97 -5.56
N ILE A 196 12.82 -14.45 -6.75
CA ILE A 196 11.62 -15.28 -6.93
C ILE A 196 11.90 -16.73 -6.50
N GLU A 197 13.07 -17.28 -6.83
CA GLU A 197 13.47 -18.63 -6.40
C GLU A 197 13.79 -18.75 -4.91
N CYS A 198 14.11 -17.65 -4.22
CA CYS A 198 14.43 -17.64 -2.79
C CYS A 198 13.21 -17.57 -1.86
N ALA A 199 11.98 -17.60 -2.37
CA ALA A 199 10.80 -17.84 -1.54
C ALA A 199 10.87 -19.30 -1.04
N PRO A 200 10.89 -19.56 0.28
CA PRO A 200 11.01 -20.92 0.77
C PRO A 200 9.79 -21.72 0.31
N CYS A 201 10.02 -22.70 -0.58
CA CYS A 201 9.10 -23.80 -0.84
C CYS A 201 9.00 -24.66 0.43
N GLY A 202 8.34 -24.14 1.45
CA GLY A 202 8.09 -24.83 2.71
C GLY A 202 6.92 -25.78 2.55
N ASN A 203 7.17 -26.92 1.89
CA ASN A 203 6.24 -28.05 1.83
C ASN A 203 5.75 -28.34 3.27
N PRO A 204 4.46 -28.19 3.61
CA PRO A 204 3.97 -28.69 4.88
C PRO A 204 4.00 -30.21 4.81
N ASP A 205 4.89 -30.83 5.61
CA ASP A 205 4.89 -32.28 5.84
C ASP A 205 3.45 -32.75 6.09
N PRO A 206 2.93 -33.75 5.35
CA PRO A 206 1.62 -34.27 5.61
C PRO A 206 1.62 -34.91 7.00
N ILE A 207 0.92 -34.29 7.94
CA ILE A 207 0.61 -34.85 9.25
C ILE A 207 0.07 -36.26 9.04
N LEU A 208 0.87 -37.23 9.45
CA LEU A 208 0.59 -38.66 9.49
C LEU A 208 -0.71 -38.88 10.28
N LYS A 209 -1.83 -38.99 9.58
CA LYS A 209 -3.08 -39.56 10.11
C LYS A 209 -3.00 -41.07 9.97
N ASP A 210 -2.24 -41.72 10.83
CA ASP A 210 -2.45 -43.14 11.09
C ASP A 210 -3.25 -43.31 12.37
N GLY A 211 -4.55 -43.53 12.17
CA GLY A 211 -5.43 -44.08 13.18
C GLY A 211 -5.04 -45.54 13.41
N HIS A 212 -4.47 -45.84 14.58
CA HIS A 212 -4.40 -47.21 15.05
C HIS A 212 -5.70 -47.54 15.80
N LYS A 213 -6.55 -48.30 15.13
CA LYS A 213 -7.61 -49.09 15.75
C LYS A 213 -7.05 -50.48 16.08
N ASP A 214 -7.45 -50.93 17.27
CA ASP A 214 -7.73 -52.31 17.68
C ASP A 214 -6.64 -53.20 18.32
N THR A 215 -6.98 -53.60 19.56
CA THR A 215 -7.03 -54.96 20.16
C THR A 215 -5.97 -55.42 21.18
N ALA A 216 -6.52 -55.87 22.34
CA ALA A 216 -6.06 -56.89 23.29
C ALA A 216 -4.68 -56.69 23.97
N ILE A 217 -4.56 -56.73 25.30
CA ILE A 217 -4.93 -57.79 26.26
C ILE A 217 -5.39 -57.14 27.59
#